data_AF-A0A517Q7D2-F1
#
_entry.id   AF-A0A517Q7D2-F1
#
_cell.length_a   1.000
_cell.length_b   1.000
_cell.length_c   1.000
_cell.angle_alpha   90.00
_cell.angle_beta   90.00
_cell.angle_gamma   90.00
#
_symmetry.space_group_name_H-M   'P 1'
#
loop_
_entity.id
_entity.type
_entity.pdbx_description
1 polymer ?
#
loop_
_entity_poly.entity_id
_entity_poly.type
_entity_poly.pdbx_seq_one_letter_code
_entity_poly.pdbx_strand_id
1 'polypeptide(L)'
;MSNRKRRQRTYDHRLKELVRSTGNIDIALQRGVPRSTARGWLTKNMSDVITVDVLDMSLVELQREVVALRRRNDRLIALLRLIFVVARA
;
A
#
# COMPACT_ATOMS: atom_id res chain seq x y z
N MET A 1 40.10 4.86 -17.05
CA MET A 1 39.06 3.87 -16.67
C MET A 1 37.74 4.59 -16.41
N SER A 2 36.74 4.43 -17.28
CA SER A 2 35.44 5.11 -17.15
C SER A 2 34.60 4.46 -16.03
N ASN A 3 34.48 5.12 -14.87
CA ASN A 3 33.61 4.69 -13.78
C ASN A 3 32.14 5.03 -14.14
N ARG A 4 31.48 4.15 -14.91
CA ARG A 4 30.04 4.27 -15.20
C ARG A 4 29.29 4.04 -13.89
N LYS A 5 28.92 5.10 -13.17
CA LYS A 5 27.98 5.02 -12.05
C LYS A 5 26.67 4.42 -12.56
N ARG A 6 26.52 3.10 -12.40
CA ARG A 6 25.32 2.35 -12.80
C ARG A 6 24.14 2.94 -12.06
N ARG A 7 23.21 3.60 -12.77
CA ARG A 7 21.92 4.03 -12.21
C ARG A 7 21.23 2.78 -11.66
N GLN A 8 21.21 2.64 -10.34
CA GLN A 8 20.51 1.55 -9.68
C GLN A 8 19.01 1.80 -9.87
N ARG A 9 18.29 0.82 -10.40
CA ARG A 9 16.83 0.89 -10.49
C ARG A 9 16.26 0.71 -9.08
N THR A 10 15.54 1.71 -8.61
CA THR A 10 14.76 1.62 -7.38
C THR A 10 13.44 0.95 -7.71
N TYR A 11 13.23 -0.25 -7.18
CA TYR A 11 11.97 -0.99 -7.29
C TYR A 11 11.15 -0.79 -6.03
N ASP A 12 9.83 -0.79 -6.18
CA ASP A 12 8.87 -0.65 -5.08
C ASP A 12 9.12 -1.69 -3.98
N HIS A 13 9.20 -1.22 -2.74
CA HIS A 13 9.42 -2.02 -1.55
C HIS A 13 8.31 -3.06 -1.33
N ARG A 14 7.04 -2.72 -1.60
CA ARG A 14 5.91 -3.65 -1.46
C ARG A 14 6.05 -4.86 -2.37
N LEU A 15 6.56 -4.63 -3.58
CA LEU A 15 6.83 -5.70 -4.53
C LEU A 15 7.95 -6.62 -4.03
N LYS A 16 9.00 -6.06 -3.43
CA LYS A 16 10.09 -6.84 -2.85
C LYS A 16 9.63 -7.68 -1.66
N GLU A 17 8.84 -7.07 -0.78
CA GLU A 17 8.28 -7.74 0.40
C GLU A 17 7.31 -8.85 0.01
N LEU A 18 6.43 -8.61 -0.96
CA LEU A 18 5.52 -9.61 -1.50
C LEU A 18 6.26 -10.83 -2.08
N VAL A 19 7.34 -10.59 -2.84
CA VAL A 19 8.16 -11.65 -3.44
C VAL A 19 8.87 -12.47 -2.36
N ARG A 20 9.33 -11.82 -1.28
CA ARG A 20 9.96 -12.50 -0.14
C ARG A 20 8.96 -13.28 0.69
N SER A 21 7.82 -12.69 1.06
CA SER A 21 6.78 -13.34 1.88
C SER A 21 6.17 -14.54 1.16
N THR A 22 6.00 -14.44 -0.16
CA THR A 22 5.46 -15.52 -0.99
C THR A 22 6.54 -16.51 -1.44
N GLY A 23 7.82 -16.14 -1.35
CA GLY A 23 8.93 -16.90 -1.93
C GLY A 23 8.90 -17.02 -3.47
N ASN A 24 8.00 -16.31 -4.14
CA ASN A 24 7.71 -16.48 -5.56
C ASN A 24 8.30 -15.32 -6.38
N ILE A 25 9.36 -15.63 -7.15
CA ILE A 25 10.03 -14.67 -8.04
C ILE A 25 9.25 -14.33 -9.31
N ASP A 26 8.26 -15.14 -9.68
CA ASP A 26 7.48 -14.92 -10.90
C ASP A 26 6.64 -13.64 -10.82
N ILE A 27 6.23 -13.26 -9.59
CA ILE A 27 5.57 -11.98 -9.30
C ILE A 27 6.46 -10.79 -9.69
N ALA A 28 7.77 -10.88 -9.43
CA ALA A 28 8.72 -9.85 -9.83
C ALA A 28 8.94 -9.85 -11.35
N LEU A 29 9.05 -11.04 -11.95
CA LEU A 29 9.26 -11.21 -13.39
C LEU A 29 8.12 -10.63 -14.22
N GLN A 30 6.86 -10.87 -13.81
CA GLN A 30 5.68 -10.28 -14.45
C GLN A 30 5.68 -8.75 -14.42
N ARG A 31 6.36 -8.13 -13.44
CA ARG A 31 6.50 -6.68 -13.31
C ARG A 31 7.77 -6.13 -14.00
N GLY A 32 8.44 -6.94 -14.83
CA GLY A 32 9.61 -6.52 -15.59
C GLY A 32 10.90 -6.46 -14.76
N VAL A 33 10.91 -7.04 -13.56
CA VAL A 33 12.13 -7.14 -12.74
C VAL A 33 13.01 -8.25 -13.32
N PRO A 34 14.30 -7.97 -13.62
CA PRO A 34 15.22 -9.00 -14.09
C PRO A 34 15.36 -10.17 -13.09
N ARG A 35 15.43 -11.40 -13.59
CA ARG A 35 15.50 -12.63 -12.78
C ARG A 35 16.63 -12.62 -11.74
N SER A 36 17.79 -12.06 -12.10
CA SER A 36 18.94 -11.91 -11.20
C SER A 36 18.68 -10.94 -10.05
N THR A 37 17.84 -9.92 -10.28
CA THR A 37 17.43 -8.95 -9.25
C THR A 37 16.38 -9.56 -8.33
N ALA A 38 15.39 -10.28 -8.89
CA ALA A 38 14.37 -10.97 -8.12
C ALA A 38 14.96 -12.05 -7.20
N ARG A 39 15.91 -12.87 -7.70
CA ARG A 39 16.63 -13.83 -6.84
C ARG A 39 17.44 -13.13 -5.75
N GLY A 40 18.03 -11.98 -6.06
CA GLY A 40 18.74 -11.16 -5.07
C GLY A 40 17.86 -10.67 -3.93
N TRP A 41 16.54 -10.54 -4.13
CA TRP A 41 15.60 -10.17 -3.06
C TRP A 41 15.28 -11.31 -2.10
N LEU A 42 15.45 -12.57 -2.54
CA LEU A 42 15.30 -13.74 -1.67
C LEU A 42 16.53 -13.96 -0.78
N THR A 43 17.73 -13.64 -1.30
CA THR A 43 18.99 -13.95 -0.61
C THR A 43 19.57 -12.76 0.16
N LYS A 44 19.25 -11.52 -0.22
CA LYS A 44 19.78 -10.33 0.43
C LYS A 44 18.84 -9.91 1.54
N ASN A 45 19.37 -9.79 2.76
CA ASN A 45 18.68 -9.11 3.86
C ASN A 45 18.30 -7.70 3.36
N MET A 46 17.00 -7.45 3.17
CA MET A 46 16.51 -6.11 2.90
C MET A 46 16.94 -5.24 4.07
N SER A 47 17.53 -4.08 3.77
CA SER A 47 17.75 -3.05 4.77
C SER A 47 16.44 -2.85 5.50
N ASP A 48 16.48 -2.94 6.83
CA ASP A 48 15.35 -2.66 7.70
C ASP A 48 14.98 -1.19 7.48
N VAL A 49 13.97 -0.98 6.64
CA VAL A 49 13.44 0.36 6.37
C VAL A 49 12.20 0.44 7.21
N ILE A 50 12.27 1.33 8.19
CA ILE A 50 11.17 1.74 9.06
C ILE A 50 9.98 2.07 8.16
N THR A 51 9.03 1.15 8.06
CA THR A 51 7.68 1.51 7.70
C THR A 51 7.27 2.55 8.72
N VAL A 52 6.92 3.76 8.27
CA VAL A 52 6.18 4.65 9.16
C VAL A 52 4.87 3.91 9.40
N ASP A 53 4.79 3.26 10.54
CA ASP A 53 3.56 2.73 11.11
C ASP A 53 2.77 3.97 11.51
N VAL A 54 2.13 4.62 10.51
CA VAL A 54 1.52 5.94 10.72
C VAL A 54 0.41 5.85 11.77
N LEU A 55 -0.11 4.66 12.05
CA LEU A 55 -0.93 4.37 13.21
C LEU A 55 -0.59 2.95 13.68
N ASP A 56 -0.32 2.75 14.97
CA ASP A 56 -0.33 1.45 15.68
C ASP A 56 -1.65 0.64 15.51
N MET A 57 -2.60 1.13 14.70
CA MET A 57 -3.80 0.40 14.32
C MET A 57 -3.49 -0.55 13.18
N SER A 58 -3.82 -1.81 13.39
CA SER A 58 -3.84 -2.81 12.32
C SER A 58 -4.65 -2.28 11.13
N LEU A 59 -4.25 -2.63 9.90
CA LEU A 59 -4.97 -2.27 8.66
C LEU A 59 -6.49 -2.51 8.77
N VAL A 60 -6.87 -3.55 9.52
CA VAL A 60 -8.26 -3.93 9.81
C VAL A 60 -8.97 -2.90 10.67
N GLU A 61 -8.33 -2.34 11.69
CA GLU A 61 -8.91 -1.31 12.55
C GLU A 61 -9.08 0.00 11.78
N LEU A 62 -8.09 0.38 10.96
CA LEU A 62 -8.21 1.57 10.10
C LEU A 62 -9.37 1.42 9.11
N GLN A 63 -9.53 0.24 8.51
CA GLN A 63 -10.67 -0.04 7.63
C GLN A 63 -12.01 0.05 8.37
N ARG A 64 -12.09 -0.47 9.60
CA ARG A 64 -13.31 -0.37 10.44
C ARG A 64 -13.66 1.07 10.72
N GLU A 65 -12.68 1.90 11.07
CA GLU A 65 -12.93 3.31 11.37
C GLU A 65 -13.36 4.10 10.14
N VAL A 66 -12.74 3.86 8.99
CA VAL A 66 -13.18 4.45 7.71
C VAL A 66 -14.62 4.07 7.39
N VAL A 67 -15.02 2.81 7.59
CA VAL A 67 -16.41 2.36 7.37
C VAL A 67 -17.36 3.04 8.37
N ALA A 68 -16.98 3.15 9.64
CA ALA A 68 -17.78 3.83 10.65
C ALA A 68 -17.98 5.32 10.32
N LEU A 69 -16.93 6.01 9.89
CA LEU A 69 -16.98 7.40 9.47
C LEU A 69 -17.88 7.60 8.25
N ARG A 70 -17.77 6.74 7.23
CA ARG A 70 -18.64 6.78 6.04
C ARG A 70 -20.12 6.64 6.42
N ARG A 71 -20.45 5.66 7.26
CA ARG A 71 -21.83 5.45 7.74
C ARG A 71 -22.37 6.67 8.50
N ARG A 72 -21.55 7.35 9.29
CA ARG A 72 -21.95 8.58 9.98
C ARG A 72 -22.24 9.70 8.97
N ASN A 73 -21.38 9.86 7.96
CA ASN A 73 -21.57 10.86 6.92
C ASN A 73 -22.88 10.60 6.13
N ASP A 74 -23.13 9.35 5.74
CA ASP A 74 -24.36 8.96 5.04
C ASP A 74 -25.61 9.32 5.83
N ARG A 75 -25.60 9.10 7.15
CA ARG A 75 -26.69 9.49 8.05
C ARG A 75 -26.88 11.01 8.10
N LEU A 76 -25.79 11.78 8.23
CA LEU A 76 -25.87 13.24 8.23
C LEU A 76 -26.43 13.78 6.91
N ILE A 77 -25.98 13.24 5.78
CA ILE A 77 -26.53 13.58 4.47
C ILE A 77 -28.03 13.27 4.39
N ALA A 78 -28.45 12.10 4.88
CA ALA A 78 -29.86 11.72 4.90
C ALA A 78 -30.70 12.69 5.76
N LEU A 79 -30.20 13.10 6.92
CA LEU A 79 -30.85 14.09 7.78
C LEU A 79 -30.96 15.46 7.10
N LEU A 80 -29.87 15.93 6.47
CA LEU A 80 -29.89 17.19 5.73
C LEU A 80 -30.90 17.16 4.57
N ARG A 81 -30.98 16.03 3.84
CA ARG A 81 -31.99 15.84 2.79
C ARG A 81 -33.41 15.89 3.35
N LEU A 82 -33.66 15.24 4.49
CA LEU A 82 -34.96 15.26 5.15
C LEU A 82 -35.36 16.68 5.55
N ILE A 83 -34.45 17.42 6.20
CA ILE A 83 -34.66 18.82 6.58
C ILE A 83 -34.99 19.66 5.35
N PHE A 84 -34.23 19.49 4.25
CA PHE A 84 -34.46 20.23 3.02
C PHE A 84 -35.84 19.95 2.41
N VAL A 85 -36.28 18.69 2.39
CA VAL A 85 -37.61 18.32 1.88
C VAL A 85 -38.71 18.94 2.74
N VAL A 86 -38.60 18.87 4.07
CA VAL A 86 -39.58 19.46 5.00
C VAL A 86 -39.61 20.99 4.88
N ALA A 87 -38.46 21.64 4.77
CA ALA A 87 -38.39 23.10 4.63
C ALA A 87 -38.90 23.61 3.26
N ARG A 88 -38.98 22.73 2.25
CA ARG A 88 -39.52 23.05 0.93
C ARG A 88 -41.02 22.77 0.81
N ALA A 89 -41.58 21.94 1.69
CA ALA A 89 -43.01 21.61 1.76
C ALA A 89 -43.80 22.72 2.44
#